data_AF-A0A4V3A743-F1
#
_entry.id   AF-A0A4V3A743-F1
#
_cell.length_a   1.000
_cell.length_b   1.000
_cell.length_c   1.000
_cell.angle_alpha   90.00
_cell.angle_beta   90.00
_cell.angle_gamma   90.00
#
_symmetry.space_group_name_H-M   'P 1'
#
loop_
_entity.id
_entity.type
_entity.pdbx_description
1 polymer ?
#
loop_
_entity_poly.entity_id
_entity_poly.type
_entity_poly.pdbx_seq_one_letter_code
_entity_poly.pdbx_strand_id
1 'polypeptide(L)'
;MSELRLFYPACLMIEKPEITAGDVDLLNRRPRAHDPSGREDFTLLLAIHHAGSRKCVEWEPFFIDQAVGEIISKVACLGTDAALVDWVRHSFCRNGVIASRAEFEAIVRVVQTLRYLCPDLASFALEQVLIATTEQDGPLAVHRKYPKPSIAPDNLVFVNRILTALGSEKTLDVLEAERLFDAQRKRQHSGGAPFDELVSRLTSGGRIAA
;
A
#
# COMPACT_ATOMS: atom_id res chain seq x y z
N MET A 1 -20.61 -27.20 -12.76
CA MET A 1 -19.95 -26.45 -13.86
C MET A 1 -20.70 -25.15 -14.14
N SER A 2 -20.75 -24.22 -13.17
CA SER A 2 -21.48 -22.95 -13.30
C SER A 2 -20.64 -21.71 -12.98
N GLU A 3 -19.40 -21.89 -12.50
CA GLU A 3 -18.52 -20.79 -12.07
C GLU A 3 -17.79 -20.12 -13.24
N LEU A 4 -17.66 -20.80 -14.38
CA LEU A 4 -16.99 -20.28 -15.59
C LEU A 4 -17.75 -19.17 -16.32
N ARG A 5 -19.01 -18.88 -15.96
CA ARG A 5 -19.83 -17.88 -16.67
C ARG A 5 -19.67 -16.45 -16.14
N LEU A 6 -19.05 -16.24 -14.97
CA LEU A 6 -18.96 -14.91 -14.35
C LEU A 6 -17.58 -14.25 -14.48
N PHE A 7 -16.50 -15.02 -14.68
CA PHE A 7 -15.16 -14.47 -14.96
C PHE A 7 -15.08 -13.78 -16.34
N TYR A 8 -15.97 -14.17 -17.26
CA TYR A 8 -15.89 -13.91 -18.69
C TYR A 8 -15.74 -12.43 -19.11
N PRO A 9 -16.31 -11.41 -18.44
CA PRO A 9 -16.06 -10.02 -18.85
C PRO A 9 -14.78 -9.40 -18.27
N ALA A 10 -14.26 -9.91 -17.15
CA ALA A 10 -13.15 -9.26 -16.45
C ALA A 10 -11.77 -9.73 -16.94
N CYS A 11 -11.61 -11.00 -17.34
CA CYS A 11 -10.39 -11.45 -18.01
C CYS A 11 -10.22 -10.83 -19.40
N LEU A 12 -11.31 -10.59 -20.14
CA LEU A 12 -11.27 -9.86 -21.41
C LEU A 12 -10.79 -8.41 -21.24
N MET A 13 -10.97 -7.79 -20.07
CA MET A 13 -10.49 -6.42 -19.81
C MET A 13 -8.97 -6.32 -19.83
N ILE A 14 -8.24 -7.40 -19.53
CA ILE A 14 -6.77 -7.41 -19.59
C ILE A 14 -6.28 -7.17 -21.02
N GLU A 15 -7.00 -7.70 -22.01
CA GLU A 15 -6.65 -7.58 -23.43
C GLU A 15 -7.20 -6.29 -24.07
N LYS A 16 -8.10 -5.57 -23.38
CA LYS A 16 -8.62 -4.31 -23.89
C LYS A 16 -7.51 -3.25 -23.93
N PRO A 17 -7.42 -2.44 -24.99
CA PRO A 17 -6.46 -1.33 -25.04
C PRO A 17 -6.81 -0.21 -24.05
N GLU A 18 -8.08 -0.09 -23.68
CA GLU A 18 -8.59 0.94 -22.79
C GLU A 18 -9.70 0.38 -21.88
N ILE A 19 -9.62 0.75 -20.60
CA ILE A 19 -10.64 0.52 -19.58
C ILE A 19 -11.45 1.80 -19.43
N THR A 20 -12.76 1.70 -19.69
CA THR A 20 -13.69 2.82 -19.71
C THR A 20 -14.47 2.94 -18.40
N ALA A 21 -15.14 4.07 -18.17
CA ALA A 21 -16.03 4.24 -17.01
C ALA A 21 -17.15 3.17 -16.96
N GLY A 22 -17.65 2.73 -18.12
CA GLY A 22 -18.63 1.64 -18.19
C GLY A 22 -18.07 0.29 -17.74
N ASP A 23 -16.77 0.06 -17.94
CA ASP A 23 -16.09 -1.13 -17.43
C ASP A 23 -15.97 -1.07 -15.89
N VAL A 24 -15.64 0.10 -15.33
CA VAL A 24 -15.61 0.33 -13.88
C VAL A 24 -16.99 0.11 -13.26
N ASP A 25 -18.05 0.68 -13.85
CA ASP A 25 -19.42 0.46 -13.41
C ASP A 25 -19.83 -1.01 -13.43
N LEU A 26 -19.42 -1.73 -14.49
CA LEU A 26 -19.68 -3.16 -14.60
C LEU A 26 -18.99 -3.94 -13.47
N LEU A 27 -17.73 -3.62 -13.16
CA LEU A 27 -17.00 -4.27 -12.06
C LEU A 27 -17.62 -3.92 -10.70
N ASN A 28 -18.00 -2.66 -10.48
CA ASN A 28 -18.55 -2.19 -9.22
C ASN A 28 -19.93 -2.79 -8.91
N ARG A 29 -20.74 -3.10 -9.93
CA ARG A 29 -22.04 -3.76 -9.77
C ARG A 29 -21.96 -5.26 -9.51
N ARG A 30 -20.78 -5.87 -9.64
CA ARG A 30 -20.64 -7.30 -9.35
C ARG A 30 -20.71 -7.52 -7.85
N PRO A 31 -21.57 -8.44 -7.38
CA PRO A 31 -21.43 -8.95 -6.04
C PRO A 31 -20.04 -9.59 -5.94
N ARG A 32 -19.23 -9.18 -4.95
CA ARG A 32 -18.03 -9.96 -4.61
C ARG A 32 -18.51 -11.38 -4.32
N ALA A 33 -17.95 -12.37 -5.02
CA ALA A 33 -18.26 -13.75 -4.67
C ALA A 33 -17.80 -13.93 -3.22
N HIS A 34 -18.72 -14.29 -2.34
CA HIS A 34 -18.41 -14.56 -0.93
C HIS A 34 -17.78 -15.95 -0.81
N ASP A 35 -16.81 -16.26 -1.69
CA ASP A 35 -15.97 -17.43 -1.52
C ASP A 35 -15.02 -17.13 -0.35
N PRO A 36 -15.00 -17.95 0.71
CA PRO A 36 -14.03 -17.83 1.79
C PRO A 36 -12.57 -17.83 1.31
N SER A 37 -12.27 -18.29 0.08
CA SER A 37 -10.93 -18.16 -0.49
C SER A 37 -10.59 -16.73 -0.93
N GLY A 38 -11.54 -15.95 -1.48
CA GLY A 38 -11.41 -14.55 -1.93
C GLY A 38 -10.26 -14.25 -2.90
N ARG A 39 -9.45 -15.24 -3.26
CA ARG A 39 -8.15 -15.06 -3.92
C ARG A 39 -8.29 -14.75 -5.40
N GLU A 40 -9.29 -15.32 -6.06
CA GLU A 40 -9.37 -15.26 -7.53
C GLU A 40 -9.86 -13.88 -8.03
N ASP A 41 -10.85 -13.28 -7.36
CA ASP A 41 -11.43 -11.98 -7.77
C ASP A 41 -10.42 -10.82 -7.59
N PHE A 42 -9.70 -10.78 -6.47
CA PHE A 42 -8.71 -9.72 -6.24
C PHE A 42 -7.45 -9.90 -7.09
N THR A 43 -7.02 -11.14 -7.32
CA THR A 43 -5.90 -11.43 -8.25
C THR A 43 -6.22 -10.92 -9.65
N LEU A 44 -7.46 -11.09 -10.12
CA LEU A 44 -7.89 -10.57 -11.40
C LEU A 44 -7.89 -9.04 -11.42
N LEU A 45 -8.36 -8.39 -10.35
CA LEU A 45 -8.32 -6.94 -10.23
C LEU A 45 -6.88 -6.38 -10.28
N LEU A 46 -5.94 -7.03 -9.59
CA LEU A 46 -4.51 -6.71 -9.66
C LEU A 46 -3.97 -6.91 -11.08
N ALA A 47 -4.35 -8.01 -11.75
CA ALA A 47 -3.93 -8.27 -13.13
C ALA A 47 -4.40 -7.17 -14.09
N ILE A 48 -5.65 -6.69 -13.97
CA ILE A 48 -6.16 -5.58 -14.78
C ILE A 48 -5.43 -4.27 -14.42
N HIS A 49 -5.17 -4.03 -13.12
CA HIS A 49 -4.44 -2.85 -12.67
C HIS A 49 -3.04 -2.80 -13.27
N HIS A 50 -2.35 -3.94 -13.31
CA HIS A 50 -1.01 -4.06 -13.88
C HIS A 50 -0.97 -4.22 -15.40
N ALA A 51 -2.10 -4.44 -16.06
CA ALA A 51 -2.18 -4.53 -17.51
C ALA A 51 -1.76 -3.19 -18.15
N GLY A 52 -1.15 -3.26 -19.34
CA GLY A 52 -0.69 -2.09 -20.10
C GLY A 52 -1.81 -1.21 -20.67
N SER A 53 -3.07 -1.57 -20.44
CA SER A 53 -4.25 -0.84 -20.89
C SER A 53 -4.30 0.56 -20.31
N ARG A 54 -4.73 1.54 -21.13
CA ARG A 54 -5.08 2.87 -20.66
C ARG A 54 -6.28 2.78 -19.73
N LYS A 55 -6.27 3.55 -18.65
CA LYS A 55 -7.30 3.52 -17.61
C LYS A 55 -8.00 4.87 -17.56
N CYS A 56 -9.33 4.86 -17.46
CA CYS A 56 -10.12 6.06 -17.24
C CYS A 56 -9.85 6.68 -15.86
N VAL A 57 -10.31 7.91 -15.64
CA VAL A 57 -10.07 8.67 -14.40
C VAL A 57 -10.72 8.01 -13.17
N GLU A 58 -11.81 7.27 -13.37
CA GLU A 58 -12.55 6.56 -12.33
C GLU A 58 -11.83 5.30 -11.85
N TRP A 59 -10.89 4.77 -12.63
CA TRP A 59 -10.23 3.50 -12.33
C TRP A 59 -9.44 3.53 -11.03
N GLU A 60 -8.63 4.58 -10.82
CA GLU A 60 -7.73 4.63 -9.67
C GLU A 60 -8.49 4.73 -8.34
N PRO A 61 -9.49 5.63 -8.16
CA PRO A 61 -10.33 5.65 -6.97
C PRO A 61 -11.04 4.31 -6.74
N PHE A 62 -11.63 3.73 -7.79
CA PHE A 62 -12.29 2.43 -7.73
C PHE A 62 -11.33 1.34 -7.24
N PHE A 63 -10.15 1.23 -7.86
CA PHE A 63 -9.16 0.22 -7.50
C PHE A 63 -8.70 0.36 -6.05
N ILE A 64 -8.42 1.59 -5.61
CA ILE A 64 -8.02 1.86 -4.22
C ILE A 64 -9.11 1.38 -3.25
N ASP A 65 -10.37 1.73 -3.50
CA ASP A 65 -11.48 1.34 -2.61
C ASP A 65 -11.66 -0.19 -2.57
N GLN A 66 -11.51 -0.86 -3.72
CA GLN A 66 -11.56 -2.32 -3.77
C GLN A 66 -10.39 -2.97 -3.02
N ALA A 67 -9.17 -2.46 -3.19
CA ALA A 67 -7.99 -2.94 -2.49
C ALA A 67 -8.09 -2.74 -0.97
N VAL A 68 -8.57 -1.58 -0.52
CA VAL A 68 -8.85 -1.32 0.90
C VAL A 68 -9.84 -2.33 1.46
N GLY A 69 -10.97 -2.54 0.75
CA GLY A 69 -11.98 -3.52 1.16
C GLY A 69 -11.43 -4.94 1.25
N GLU A 70 -10.55 -5.34 0.33
CA GLU A 70 -9.92 -6.66 0.36
C GLU A 70 -8.95 -6.81 1.55
N ILE A 71 -8.07 -5.83 1.77
CA ILE A 71 -7.13 -5.87 2.90
C ILE A 71 -7.90 -5.93 4.23
N ILE A 72 -8.98 -5.15 4.39
CA ILE A 72 -9.83 -5.20 5.59
C ILE A 72 -10.52 -6.57 5.74
N SER A 73 -10.98 -7.17 4.64
CA SER A 73 -11.52 -8.53 4.68
C SER A 73 -10.46 -9.55 5.12
N LYS A 74 -9.21 -9.40 4.65
CA LYS A 74 -8.09 -10.25 5.10
C LYS A 74 -7.72 -10.01 6.55
N VAL A 75 -7.83 -8.80 7.08
CA VAL A 75 -7.67 -8.53 8.52
C VAL A 75 -8.67 -9.36 9.33
N ALA A 76 -9.93 -9.44 8.89
CA ALA A 76 -10.94 -10.24 9.59
C ALA A 76 -10.65 -11.76 9.55
N CYS A 77 -9.90 -12.24 8.55
CA CYS A 77 -9.59 -13.65 8.37
C CYS A 77 -8.24 -14.06 8.98
N LEU A 78 -7.21 -13.22 8.83
CA LEU A 78 -5.82 -13.49 9.21
C LEU A 78 -5.43 -12.82 10.53
N GLY A 79 -6.16 -11.79 10.96
CA GLY A 79 -5.72 -10.90 12.03
C GLY A 79 -4.88 -9.73 11.49
N THR A 80 -4.30 -8.96 12.41
CA THR A 80 -3.52 -7.75 12.11
C THR A 80 -2.00 -7.95 12.23
N ASP A 81 -1.57 -9.20 12.24
CA ASP A 81 -0.21 -9.63 12.56
C ASP A 81 0.66 -9.83 11.30
N ALA A 82 1.81 -10.48 11.49
CA ALA A 82 2.74 -10.83 10.43
C ALA A 82 2.09 -11.58 9.25
N ALA A 83 1.04 -12.39 9.47
CA ALA A 83 0.39 -13.12 8.39
C ALA A 83 -0.34 -12.18 7.41
N LEU A 84 -0.90 -11.07 7.92
CA LEU A 84 -1.47 -10.02 7.07
C LEU A 84 -0.39 -9.35 6.23
N VAL A 85 0.74 -8.98 6.86
CA VAL A 85 1.85 -8.32 6.16
C VAL A 85 2.46 -9.25 5.10
N ASP A 86 2.62 -10.53 5.40
CA ASP A 86 3.08 -11.52 4.43
C ASP A 86 2.11 -11.66 3.26
N TRP A 87 0.80 -11.66 3.52
CA TRP A 87 -0.20 -11.67 2.46
C TRP A 87 -0.14 -10.40 1.60
N VAL A 88 0.01 -9.22 2.21
CA VAL A 88 0.18 -7.95 1.51
C VAL A 88 1.46 -7.98 0.66
N ARG A 89 2.57 -8.47 1.22
CA ARG A 89 3.85 -8.59 0.51
C ARG A 89 3.73 -9.52 -0.70
N HIS A 90 3.07 -10.66 -0.57
CA HIS A 90 2.85 -11.59 -1.67
C HIS A 90 1.90 -11.06 -2.75
N SER A 91 0.91 -10.25 -2.37
CA SER A 91 -0.15 -9.81 -3.29
C SER A 91 0.20 -8.53 -4.03
N PHE A 92 0.86 -7.57 -3.35
CA PHE A 92 1.10 -6.22 -3.86
C PHE A 92 2.55 -5.95 -4.26
N CYS A 93 3.50 -6.79 -3.83
CA CYS A 93 4.91 -6.51 -4.08
C CYS A 93 5.50 -7.35 -5.22
N ARG A 94 6.49 -6.76 -5.87
CA ARG A 94 7.43 -7.44 -6.77
C ARG A 94 8.82 -7.23 -6.17
N ASN A 95 9.52 -8.32 -5.87
CA ASN A 95 10.82 -8.29 -5.19
C ASN A 95 10.82 -7.50 -3.86
N GLY A 96 9.69 -7.54 -3.13
CA GLY A 96 9.55 -6.84 -1.85
C GLY A 96 9.20 -5.34 -1.95
N VAL A 97 9.02 -4.81 -3.16
CA VAL A 97 8.60 -3.43 -3.40
C VAL A 97 7.18 -3.40 -3.95
N ILE A 98 6.32 -2.55 -3.40
CA ILE A 98 4.93 -2.39 -3.86
C ILE A 98 4.91 -1.98 -5.33
N ALA A 99 4.03 -2.56 -6.13
CA ALA A 99 4.11 -2.45 -7.58
C ALA A 99 3.51 -1.15 -8.15
N SER A 100 2.62 -0.44 -7.44
CA SER A 100 2.06 0.83 -7.90
C SER A 100 1.77 1.84 -6.77
N ARG A 101 1.63 3.12 -7.15
CA ARG A 101 1.29 4.20 -6.20
C ARG A 101 -0.13 4.04 -5.65
N ALA A 102 -1.05 3.54 -6.46
CA ALA A 102 -2.43 3.28 -6.06
C ALA A 102 -2.51 2.15 -5.01
N GLU A 103 -1.70 1.11 -5.17
CA GLU A 103 -1.58 0.03 -4.17
C GLU A 103 -1.00 0.54 -2.85
N PHE A 104 0.02 1.39 -2.91
CA PHE A 104 0.56 2.02 -1.71
C PHE A 104 -0.47 2.92 -1.01
N GLU A 105 -1.22 3.72 -1.77
CA GLU A 105 -2.33 4.54 -1.24
C GLU A 105 -3.39 3.67 -0.54
N ALA A 106 -3.75 2.52 -1.11
CA ALA A 106 -4.68 1.59 -0.48
C ALA A 106 -4.17 1.07 0.88
N ILE A 107 -2.88 0.68 0.96
CA ILE A 107 -2.27 0.26 2.23
C ILE A 107 -2.29 1.41 3.25
N VAL A 108 -1.93 2.63 2.85
CA VAL A 108 -1.96 3.79 3.75
C VAL A 108 -3.38 4.06 4.25
N ARG A 109 -4.41 3.96 3.40
CA ARG A 109 -5.80 4.10 3.82
C ARG A 109 -6.20 3.05 4.86
N VAL A 110 -5.79 1.79 4.68
CA VAL A 110 -6.04 0.73 5.67
C VAL A 110 -5.37 1.06 7.01
N VAL A 111 -4.10 1.50 6.98
CA VAL A 111 -3.39 1.94 8.18
C VAL A 111 -4.12 3.10 8.86
N GLN A 112 -4.68 4.04 8.11
CA GLN A 112 -5.49 5.13 8.67
C GLN A 112 -6.82 4.63 9.27
N THR A 113 -7.47 3.66 8.64
CA THR A 113 -8.72 3.06 9.12
C THR A 113 -8.50 2.25 10.39
N LEU A 114 -7.46 1.42 10.44
CA LEU A 114 -7.18 0.50 11.55
C LEU A 114 -6.30 1.13 12.64
N ARG A 115 -5.60 2.23 12.32
CA ARG A 115 -4.77 3.01 13.25
C ARG A 115 -3.74 2.12 13.96
N TYR A 116 -3.68 2.19 15.28
CA TYR A 116 -2.76 1.42 16.13
C TYR A 116 -3.03 -0.09 16.14
N LEU A 117 -4.10 -0.58 15.49
CA LEU A 117 -4.41 -2.01 15.43
C LEU A 117 -3.53 -2.78 14.44
N CYS A 118 -2.83 -2.10 13.52
CA CYS A 118 -1.97 -2.73 12.51
C CYS A 118 -0.56 -2.13 12.49
N PRO A 119 0.20 -2.26 13.59
CA PRO A 119 1.55 -1.69 13.69
C PRO A 119 2.49 -2.24 12.62
N ASP A 120 2.44 -3.54 12.33
CA ASP A 120 3.34 -4.18 11.37
C ASP A 120 3.08 -3.68 9.93
N LEU A 121 1.82 -3.45 9.58
CA LEU A 121 1.45 -2.87 8.28
C LEU A 121 1.90 -1.40 8.15
N ALA A 122 1.85 -0.64 9.26
CA ALA A 122 2.37 0.73 9.29
C ALA A 122 3.91 0.76 9.19
N SER A 123 4.60 -0.17 9.86
CA SER A 123 6.05 -0.36 9.77
C SER A 123 6.45 -0.68 8.32
N PHE A 124 5.77 -1.65 7.70
CA PHE A 124 5.94 -2.01 6.30
C PHE A 124 5.69 -0.82 5.35
N ALA A 125 4.64 -0.03 5.56
CA ALA A 125 4.38 1.15 4.73
C ALA A 125 5.51 2.21 4.82
N LEU A 126 6.08 2.42 6.02
CA LEU A 126 7.23 3.33 6.19
C LEU A 126 8.51 2.76 5.55
N GLU A 127 8.72 1.45 5.60
CA GLU A 127 9.81 0.76 4.91
C GLU A 127 9.77 1.01 3.40
N GLN A 128 8.58 1.00 2.78
CA GLN A 128 8.42 1.26 1.35
C GLN A 128 8.78 2.70 0.96
N VAL A 129 8.51 3.68 1.84
CA VAL A 129 8.99 5.06 1.66
C VAL A 129 10.52 5.14 1.82
N LEU A 130 11.10 4.36 2.72
CA LEU A 130 12.55 4.29 2.93
C LEU A 130 13.22 3.75 1.66
N ILE A 131 12.77 2.59 1.14
CA ILE A 131 13.26 1.97 -0.10
C ILE A 131 13.22 2.99 -1.25
N ALA A 132 12.08 3.65 -1.45
CA ALA A 132 11.93 4.65 -2.52
C ALA A 132 12.89 5.84 -2.39
N THR A 133 13.27 6.18 -1.16
CA THR A 133 14.18 7.29 -0.89
C THR A 133 15.65 6.87 -1.04
N THR A 134 16.01 5.68 -0.55
CA THR A 134 17.41 5.22 -0.49
C THR A 134 17.86 4.48 -1.74
N GLU A 135 17.02 3.58 -2.23
CA GLU A 135 17.31 2.70 -3.37
C GLU A 135 16.80 3.29 -4.68
N GLN A 136 15.97 4.34 -4.61
CA GLN A 136 15.32 4.95 -5.77
C GLN A 136 14.50 3.92 -6.57
N ASP A 137 13.92 2.95 -5.87
CA ASP A 137 13.10 1.88 -6.43
C ASP A 137 11.61 2.02 -6.02
N GLY A 138 10.73 1.44 -6.84
CA GLY A 138 9.31 1.42 -6.60
C GLY A 138 8.55 2.67 -7.04
N PRO A 139 7.22 2.67 -6.84
CA PRO A 139 6.29 3.66 -7.39
C PRO A 139 6.38 5.02 -6.71
N LEU A 140 7.07 5.10 -5.57
CA LEU A 140 7.30 6.33 -4.83
C LEU A 140 8.66 6.95 -5.19
N ALA A 141 9.53 6.25 -5.92
CA ALA A 141 10.84 6.76 -6.28
C ALA A 141 10.71 7.92 -7.27
N VAL A 142 11.21 9.09 -6.87
CA VAL A 142 11.31 10.22 -7.79
C VAL A 142 12.64 10.10 -8.50
N HIS A 143 12.61 9.74 -9.78
CA HIS A 143 13.79 9.60 -10.63
C HIS A 143 14.44 10.97 -10.90
N ARG A 144 15.05 11.58 -9.87
CA ARG A 144 15.75 12.86 -9.95
C ARG A 144 17.22 12.61 -10.29
N LYS A 145 17.81 13.56 -11.02
CA LYS A 145 19.25 13.61 -11.29
C LYS A 145 20.10 14.02 -10.07
N TYR A 146 19.53 14.16 -8.88
CA TYR A 146 20.24 14.67 -7.72
C TYR A 146 20.88 13.53 -6.90
N PRO A 147 22.14 13.70 -6.45
CA PRO A 147 22.94 12.62 -5.90
C PRO A 147 22.62 12.23 -4.45
N LYS A 148 21.73 12.97 -3.75
CA LYS A 148 21.44 12.72 -2.34
C LYS A 148 20.04 12.11 -2.16
N PRO A 149 19.91 11.00 -1.41
CA PRO A 149 18.61 10.47 -1.03
C PRO A 149 17.87 11.51 -0.19
N SER A 150 16.66 11.89 -0.62
CA SER A 150 15.82 12.91 -0.01
C SER A 150 14.36 12.52 -0.18
N ILE A 151 13.56 12.75 0.85
CA ILE A 151 12.13 12.42 0.82
C ILE A 151 11.43 13.42 -0.10
N ALA A 152 10.78 12.91 -1.13
CA ALA A 152 9.98 13.75 -2.01
C ALA A 152 8.80 14.39 -1.24
N PRO A 153 8.44 15.65 -1.51
CA PRO A 153 7.30 16.32 -0.85
C PRO A 153 6.00 15.51 -0.96
N ASP A 154 5.76 14.88 -2.11
CA ASP A 154 4.58 14.04 -2.33
C ASP A 154 4.58 12.76 -1.49
N ASN A 155 5.76 12.28 -1.09
CA ASN A 155 5.91 11.11 -0.21
C ASN A 155 5.81 11.51 1.27
N LEU A 156 6.20 12.74 1.63
CA LEU A 156 6.04 13.28 2.99
C LEU A 156 4.57 13.26 3.44
N VAL A 157 3.63 13.49 2.50
CA VAL A 157 2.19 13.39 2.78
C VAL A 157 1.82 12.00 3.30
N PHE A 158 2.38 10.93 2.70
CA PHE A 158 2.15 9.58 3.17
C PHE A 158 2.77 9.31 4.54
N VAL A 159 4.01 9.74 4.74
CA VAL A 159 4.70 9.61 6.04
C VAL A 159 3.86 10.23 7.14
N ASN A 160 3.42 11.48 6.96
CA ASN A 160 2.60 12.17 7.95
C ASN A 160 1.26 11.46 8.19
N ARG A 161 0.59 10.97 7.13
CA ARG A 161 -0.65 10.19 7.28
C ARG A 161 -0.45 8.92 8.11
N ILE A 162 0.64 8.19 7.88
CA ILE A 162 0.97 6.97 8.64
C ILE A 162 1.28 7.32 10.09
N LEU A 163 2.14 8.32 10.34
CA LEU A 163 2.50 8.73 11.70
C LEU A 163 1.30 9.23 12.49
N THR A 164 0.40 10.02 11.87
CA THR A 164 -0.85 10.45 12.50
C THR A 164 -1.78 9.28 12.80
N ALA A 165 -1.86 8.28 11.92
CA ALA A 165 -2.65 7.06 12.18
C ALA A 165 -2.13 6.30 13.41
N LEU A 166 -0.81 6.30 13.63
CA LEU A 166 -0.15 5.73 14.81
C LEU A 166 -0.25 6.59 16.07
N GLY A 167 -0.84 7.78 16.00
CA GLY A 167 -1.03 8.67 17.15
C GLY A 167 -0.03 9.82 17.27
N SER A 168 0.80 10.09 16.26
CA SER A 168 1.63 11.30 16.24
C SER A 168 0.77 12.55 16.11
N GLU A 169 0.90 13.46 17.07
CA GLU A 169 0.31 14.81 17.02
C GLU A 169 1.14 15.77 16.16
N LYS A 170 2.42 15.44 15.94
CA LYS A 170 3.34 16.24 15.14
C LYS A 170 3.32 15.78 13.69
N THR A 171 3.11 16.73 12.79
CA THR A 171 3.40 16.60 11.36
C THR A 171 4.84 17.00 11.10
N LEU A 172 5.59 16.16 10.40
CA LEU A 172 6.98 16.40 10.06
C LEU A 172 7.10 17.27 8.82
N ASP A 173 8.13 18.12 8.80
CA ASP A 173 8.63 18.72 7.57
C ASP A 173 9.62 17.78 6.85
N VAL A 174 10.10 18.19 5.67
CA VAL A 174 11.04 17.37 4.86
C VAL A 174 12.33 17.08 5.63
N LEU A 175 12.88 18.05 6.35
CA LEU A 175 14.16 17.90 7.05
C LEU A 175 14.03 16.98 8.26
N GLU A 176 12.94 17.08 8.99
CA GLU A 176 12.62 16.21 10.13
C GLU A 176 12.38 14.78 9.69
N ALA A 177 11.63 14.59 8.60
CA ALA A 177 11.43 13.28 8.01
C ALA A 177 12.76 12.70 7.51
N GLU A 178 13.62 13.48 6.86
CA GLU A 178 14.96 13.03 6.44
C GLU A 178 15.79 12.57 7.64
N ARG A 179 15.81 13.32 8.75
CA ARG A 179 16.53 12.92 9.97
C ARG A 179 15.99 11.61 10.56
N LEU A 180 14.67 11.46 10.58
CA LEU A 180 14.01 10.25 11.05
C LEU A 180 14.44 9.03 10.21
N PHE A 181 14.34 9.15 8.89
CA PHE A 181 14.68 8.07 7.96
C PHE A 181 16.19 7.78 7.94
N ASP A 182 17.05 8.80 8.07
CA ASP A 182 18.49 8.63 8.24
C ASP A 182 18.85 7.85 9.50
N ALA A 183 18.15 8.10 10.61
CA ALA A 183 18.32 7.35 11.85
C ALA A 183 17.88 5.89 11.70
N GLN A 184 16.75 5.62 11.02
CA GLN A 184 16.29 4.25 10.78
C GLN A 184 17.22 3.50 9.82
N ARG A 185 17.72 4.15 8.77
CA ARG A 185 18.69 3.57 7.85
C ARG A 185 19.94 3.08 8.58
N LYS A 186 20.49 3.88 9.50
CA LYS A 186 21.65 3.47 10.31
C LYS A 186 21.37 2.25 11.17
N ARG A 187 20.12 2.08 11.64
CA ARG A 187 19.69 0.93 12.45
C ARG A 187 19.47 -0.33 11.61
N GLN A 188 18.96 -0.19 10.39
CA GLN A 188 18.78 -1.32 9.46
C GLN A 188 20.12 -1.99 9.11
N HIS A 189 21.19 -1.20 8.92
CA HIS A 189 22.55 -1.72 8.71
C HIS A 189 23.09 -2.50 9.93
N SER A 190 22.51 -2.28 11.12
CA SER A 190 22.83 -2.99 12.36
C SER A 190 21.94 -4.22 12.61
N GLY A 191 21.08 -4.60 11.65
CA GLY A 191 20.27 -5.83 11.69
C GLY A 191 18.90 -5.72 12.36
N GLY A 192 18.41 -4.52 12.67
CA GLY A 192 17.06 -4.30 13.19
C GLY A 192 16.00 -4.14 12.09
N ALA A 193 14.78 -4.60 12.34
CA ALA A 193 13.62 -4.29 11.49
C ALA A 193 13.39 -2.77 11.48
N PRO A 194 13.42 -2.13 10.30
CA PRO A 194 13.32 -0.68 10.21
C PRO A 194 11.91 -0.26 10.66
N PHE A 195 11.82 0.71 11.57
CA PHE A 195 10.59 1.32 12.11
C PHE A 195 9.83 0.59 13.24
N ASP A 196 10.06 -0.69 13.56
CA ASP A 196 9.29 -1.39 14.62
C ASP A 196 9.34 -0.69 15.98
N GLU A 197 10.51 -0.21 16.40
CA GLU A 197 10.66 0.55 17.65
C GLU A 197 9.92 1.91 17.59
N LEU A 198 9.93 2.58 16.42
CA LEU A 198 9.22 3.84 16.24
C LEU A 198 7.72 3.61 16.36
N VAL A 199 7.21 2.58 15.67
CA VAL A 199 5.80 2.22 15.68
C VAL A 199 5.37 1.83 17.09
N SER A 200 6.12 0.95 17.76
CA SER A 200 5.85 0.53 19.14
C SER A 200 5.75 1.74 20.07
N ARG A 201 6.72 2.67 20.00
CA ARG A 201 6.70 3.90 20.78
C ARG A 201 5.48 4.76 20.51
N LEU A 202 5.08 4.95 19.25
CA LEU A 202 3.92 5.78 18.92
C LEU A 202 2.62 5.13 19.39
N THR A 203 2.49 3.82 19.20
CA THR A 203 1.31 3.06 19.68
C THR A 203 1.19 3.04 21.20
N SER A 204 2.29 3.19 21.94
CA SER A 204 2.29 3.29 23.41
C SER A 204 2.12 4.73 23.93
N GLY A 205 1.76 5.69 23.07
CA GLY A 205 1.59 7.11 23.44
C GLY A 205 2.89 7.91 23.55
N GLY A 206 4.01 7.35 23.09
CA GLY A 206 5.28 8.04 22.99
C GLY A 206 5.28 9.09 21.89
N ARG A 207 6.21 10.05 21.98
CA ARG A 207 6.38 11.13 21.00
C ARG A 207 7.58 10.89 20.08
N ILE A 208 7.49 11.44 18.86
CA ILE A 208 8.65 11.56 17.97
C ILE A 208 9.62 12.57 18.60
N ALA A 209 10.86 12.14 18.86
CA ALA A 209 11.89 13.05 19.36
C ALA A 209 12.29 14.01 18.23
N ALA A 210 12.35 15.30 18.54
CA ALA A 210 12.75 16.36 17.62
C ALA A 210 14.26 16.33 17.34
#